data_AF-A0A0R3RLU1-F1
#
_entry.id   AF-A0A0R3RLU1-F1
#
_cell.length_a   1.000
_cell.length_b   1.000
_cell.length_c   1.000
_cell.angle_alpha   90.00
_cell.angle_beta   90.00
_cell.angle_gamma   90.00
#
_symmetry.space_group_name_H-M   'P 1'
#
loop_
_entity.id
_entity.type
_entity.pdbx_description
1 polymer ?
#
loop_
_entity_poly.entity_id
_entity_poly.type
_entity_poly.pdbx_seq_one_letter_code
_entity_poly.pdbx_strand_id
1 'polypeptide(L)'
;MKDMKLLLNYDIVIKANLGTILGVYLPTIQHIFGAIMFLRLFWIVGVMGIGQCIAMTFLCMFCTFLTSISLSAVATNGVIETGGTYFMISRNLGPEFGTAVGILFYLGNACACAMYIVAAVEVFLLYIAPTMTIGGQEIHDDTGLTGMMSNNYRIYGTIILLFIFAVVTLGVRFVQFFAPVSLVCVLISIAAIFAGVIEKSVIPGSHRACYLDNLLLRASAYASVSTTNKELCSYCNFKNPVFLGAICSNNSSSSDSCDNHTLTCEDAFPGIQSGAFLENLGSHYMRKDEVAPNQYVTDKTLEIFQDVTTTFFVVMAIYFPSVTGIMTGANMSGDLKDPQKSIPQGTIAAQLTTSVIYFFLILALGSTISGPVLRDKYGQSMLGSGMVVAELAWPSSHIITIGAFTSCFGAALQCLCSAPRLLQSIAKDDVLPFLRSFQKNSDRKLIIYSLILTVAIAEFTILVAALDRIAPIVDFFFLMCYAFINLACFLHSILGAPNWRPQAFAIFIKIYKILFKLLIKFTFTNICQQFFKFYKFYKFTHALKYWQ
;
A
#
# COMPACT_ATOMS: atom_id res chain seq x y z
N MET A 1 31.99 -27.18 22.69
CA MET A 1 31.10 -26.24 23.42
C MET A 1 31.71 -24.85 23.63
N LYS A 2 33.05 -24.70 23.69
CA LYS A 2 33.73 -23.39 23.63
C LYS A 2 33.71 -22.76 22.23
N ASP A 3 33.76 -23.56 21.16
CA ASP A 3 33.75 -23.05 19.77
C ASP A 3 32.37 -22.53 19.31
N MET A 4 31.27 -23.05 19.90
CA MET A 4 29.92 -22.55 19.61
C MET A 4 29.63 -21.20 20.30
N LYS A 5 30.33 -20.89 21.41
CA LYS A 5 30.34 -19.54 22.01
C LYS A 5 31.17 -18.56 21.20
N LEU A 6 32.21 -19.04 20.49
CA LEU A 6 33.06 -18.21 19.63
C LEU A 6 32.36 -17.79 18.34
N LEU A 7 31.45 -18.62 17.81
CA LEU A 7 30.56 -18.24 16.70
C LEU A 7 29.42 -17.30 17.12
N LEU A 8 28.97 -17.35 18.38
CA LEU A 8 27.91 -16.47 18.91
C LEU A 8 28.40 -15.08 19.34
N ASN A 9 29.71 -14.92 19.64
CA ASN A 9 30.31 -13.61 19.89
C ASN A 9 30.73 -12.86 18.61
N TYR A 10 30.48 -13.45 17.43
CA TYR A 10 30.77 -12.85 16.12
C TYR A 10 29.60 -12.03 15.55
N ASP A 11 28.61 -11.64 16.36
CA ASP A 11 27.75 -10.49 16.08
C ASP A 11 28.47 -9.17 16.43
N ILE A 12 29.80 -9.11 16.20
CA ILE A 12 30.43 -7.85 15.81
C ILE A 12 29.68 -7.45 14.54
N VAL A 13 28.93 -6.35 14.60
CA VAL A 13 28.22 -5.76 13.46
C VAL A 13 29.26 -5.52 12.36
N ILE A 14 29.48 -6.50 11.49
CA ILE A 14 30.27 -6.33 10.28
C ILE A 14 29.43 -5.35 9.46
N LYS A 15 29.86 -4.08 9.42
CA LYS A 15 29.30 -3.11 8.48
C LYS A 15 29.32 -3.75 7.11
N ALA A 16 28.14 -3.95 6.52
CA ALA A 16 28.03 -4.61 5.22
C ALA A 16 28.65 -3.78 4.08
N ASN A 17 29.10 -2.54 4.36
CA ASN A 17 29.72 -1.60 3.42
C ASN A 17 28.90 -1.47 2.12
N LEU A 18 27.58 -1.38 2.29
CA LEU A 18 26.62 -1.27 1.20
C LEU A 18 26.82 0.05 0.44
N GLY A 19 26.74 -0.02 -0.88
CA GLY A 19 26.70 1.15 -1.75
C GLY A 19 25.30 1.77 -1.82
N THR A 20 25.18 2.93 -2.48
CA THR A 20 23.92 3.68 -2.63
C THR A 20 22.79 2.84 -3.25
N ILE A 21 23.09 2.04 -4.29
CA ILE A 21 22.06 1.29 -5.02
C ILE A 21 21.50 0.17 -4.14
N LEU A 22 22.35 -0.72 -3.64
CA LEU A 22 21.95 -1.89 -2.86
C LEU A 22 21.44 -1.51 -1.46
N GLY A 23 22.01 -0.47 -0.84
CA GLY A 23 21.71 -0.12 0.54
C GLY A 23 20.58 0.89 0.73
N VAL A 24 20.27 1.71 -0.30
CA VAL A 24 19.25 2.77 -0.18
C VAL A 24 18.23 2.67 -1.30
N TYR A 25 18.65 2.72 -2.57
CA TYR A 25 17.73 2.82 -3.72
C TYR A 25 16.81 1.61 -3.85
N LEU A 26 17.35 0.38 -3.94
CA LEU A 26 16.55 -0.83 -4.11
C LEU A 26 15.61 -1.10 -2.92
N PRO A 27 16.06 -1.01 -1.64
CA PRO A 27 15.16 -1.15 -0.51
C PRO A 27 14.03 -0.11 -0.48
N THR A 28 14.31 1.13 -0.92
CA THR A 28 13.30 2.19 -0.98
C THR A 28 12.27 1.91 -2.06
N ILE A 29 12.70 1.53 -3.27
CA ILE A 29 11.79 1.15 -4.37
C ILE A 29 10.93 -0.05 -3.99
N GLN A 30 11.53 -1.09 -3.40
CA GLN A 30 10.81 -2.29 -2.98
C GLN A 30 9.68 -1.96 -2.02
N HIS A 31 9.90 -1.01 -1.10
CA HIS A 31 8.87 -0.62 -0.13
C HIS A 31 7.79 0.29 -0.74
N ILE A 32 8.13 1.13 -1.73
CA ILE A 32 7.17 1.99 -2.43
C ILE A 32 6.27 1.15 -3.36
N PHE A 33 6.81 0.15 -4.05
CA PHE A 33 6.03 -0.78 -4.89
C PHE A 33 5.32 -1.85 -4.06
N GLY A 34 4.31 -1.41 -3.30
CA GLY A 34 3.51 -2.26 -2.43
C GLY A 34 2.23 -2.81 -3.08
N ALA A 35 1.41 -3.41 -2.23
CA ALA A 35 0.12 -4.04 -2.57
C ALA A 35 -0.83 -3.15 -3.39
N ILE A 36 -0.90 -1.86 -3.06
CA ILE A 36 -1.88 -0.91 -3.63
C ILE A 36 -1.68 -0.76 -5.14
N MET A 37 -0.44 -0.86 -5.63
CA MET A 37 -0.14 -0.76 -7.06
C MET A 37 -0.87 -1.83 -7.88
N PHE A 38 -0.94 -3.07 -7.38
CA PHE A 38 -1.59 -4.17 -8.09
C PHE A 38 -3.09 -4.28 -7.77
N LEU A 39 -3.46 -4.07 -6.51
CA LEU A 39 -4.82 -4.36 -6.02
C LEU A 39 -5.80 -3.20 -6.11
N ARG A 40 -5.31 -1.95 -6.17
CA ARG A 40 -6.18 -0.76 -6.05
C ARG A 40 -5.92 0.30 -7.09
N LEU A 41 -4.73 0.37 -7.71
CA LEU A 41 -4.40 1.43 -8.68
C LEU A 41 -5.41 1.51 -9.82
N PHE A 42 -5.78 0.38 -10.43
CA PHE A 42 -6.76 0.35 -11.52
C PHE A 42 -8.15 0.83 -11.08
N TRP A 43 -8.61 0.41 -9.89
CA TRP A 43 -9.88 0.84 -9.32
C TRP A 43 -9.90 2.34 -9.01
N ILE A 44 -8.78 2.86 -8.48
CA ILE A 44 -8.60 4.30 -8.24
C ILE A 44 -8.69 5.08 -9.56
N VAL A 45 -8.08 4.58 -10.63
CA VAL A 45 -8.18 5.18 -11.98
C VAL A 45 -9.62 5.14 -12.49
N GLY A 46 -10.35 4.04 -12.31
CA GLY A 46 -11.75 3.92 -12.72
C GLY A 46 -12.71 4.86 -12.00
N VAL A 47 -12.50 5.09 -10.69
CA VAL A 47 -13.35 5.96 -9.88
C VAL A 47 -13.00 7.44 -10.05
N MET A 48 -11.72 7.80 -10.00
CA MET A 48 -11.31 9.21 -10.09
C MET A 48 -11.23 9.72 -11.54
N GLY A 49 -11.12 8.81 -12.50
CA GLY A 49 -10.72 9.13 -13.87
C GLY A 49 -9.23 9.48 -13.96
N ILE A 50 -8.71 9.47 -15.19
CA ILE A 50 -7.28 9.67 -15.46
C ILE A 50 -6.81 11.05 -14.98
N GLY A 51 -7.58 12.11 -15.25
CA GLY A 51 -7.18 13.49 -14.94
C GLY A 51 -7.02 13.75 -13.44
N GLN A 52 -8.03 13.39 -12.63
CA GLN A 52 -7.95 13.59 -11.19
C GLN A 52 -6.95 12.62 -10.53
N CYS A 53 -6.80 11.39 -11.05
CA CYS A 53 -5.82 10.43 -10.56
C CYS A 53 -4.38 10.92 -10.75
N ILE A 54 -4.04 11.50 -11.91
CA ILE A 54 -2.73 12.12 -12.16
C ILE A 54 -2.50 13.30 -11.21
N ALA A 55 -3.48 14.18 -11.04
CA ALA A 55 -3.37 15.32 -10.14
C ALA A 55 -3.15 14.90 -8.66
N MET A 56 -3.89 13.88 -8.20
CA MET A 56 -3.72 13.30 -6.87
C MET A 56 -2.35 12.66 -6.70
N THR A 57 -1.91 11.86 -7.67
CA THR A 57 -0.60 11.21 -7.66
C THR A 57 0.52 12.24 -7.59
N PHE A 58 0.44 13.29 -8.41
CA PHE A 58 1.38 14.41 -8.37
C PHE A 58 1.43 15.07 -6.98
N LEU A 59 0.28 15.33 -6.36
CA LEU A 59 0.21 15.92 -5.02
C LEU A 59 0.88 15.02 -3.97
N CYS A 60 0.57 13.72 -3.98
CA CYS A 60 1.15 12.75 -3.02
C CYS A 60 2.67 12.63 -3.21
N MET A 61 3.13 12.48 -4.45
CA MET A 61 4.56 12.39 -4.78
C MET A 61 5.31 13.68 -4.48
N PHE A 62 4.68 14.84 -4.66
CA PHE A 62 5.29 16.13 -4.29
C PHE A 62 5.48 16.23 -2.78
N CYS A 63 4.50 15.77 -1.99
CA CYS A 63 4.61 15.74 -0.52
C CYS A 63 5.77 14.86 -0.04
N THR A 64 5.90 13.66 -0.59
CA THR A 64 6.98 12.72 -0.22
C THR A 64 8.34 13.17 -0.76
N PHE A 65 8.38 13.79 -1.95
CA PHE A 65 9.59 14.41 -2.49
C PHE A 65 10.15 15.51 -1.60
N LEU A 66 9.29 16.42 -1.12
CA LEU A 66 9.70 17.46 -0.15
C LEU A 66 10.21 16.86 1.16
N THR A 67 9.57 15.79 1.61
CA THR A 67 10.00 15.05 2.81
C THR A 67 11.34 14.36 2.61
N SER A 68 11.61 13.82 1.42
CA SER A 68 12.90 13.24 1.05
C SER A 68 14.03 14.28 1.09
N ILE A 69 13.75 15.52 0.67
CA ILE A 69 14.71 16.62 0.81
C ILE A 69 14.96 16.96 2.28
N SER A 70 13.92 17.09 3.11
CA SER A 70 14.09 17.30 4.56
C SER A 70 14.91 16.18 5.19
N LEU A 71 14.62 14.92 4.84
CA LEU A 71 15.35 13.77 5.34
C LEU A 71 16.82 13.79 4.91
N SER A 72 17.09 14.22 3.68
CA SER A 72 18.44 14.41 3.15
C SER A 72 19.21 15.51 3.89
N ALA A 73 18.53 16.59 4.26
CA ALA A 73 19.12 17.65 5.09
C ALA A 73 19.47 17.12 6.50
N VAL A 74 18.61 16.30 7.10
CA VAL A 74 18.91 15.63 8.38
C VAL A 74 20.09 14.67 8.23
N ALA A 75 20.15 13.89 7.15
CA ALA A 75 21.25 12.94 6.92
C ALA A 75 22.61 13.65 6.72
N THR A 76 22.62 14.81 6.05
CA THR A 76 23.86 15.56 5.81
C THR A 76 24.28 16.45 6.98
N ASN A 77 23.45 16.55 8.02
CA ASN A 77 23.80 17.26 9.25
C ASN A 77 24.51 16.30 10.21
N GLY A 78 25.72 16.65 10.64
CA GLY A 78 26.49 15.88 11.62
C GLY A 78 27.01 14.51 11.13
N VAL A 79 27.67 13.78 12.02
CA VAL A 79 28.18 12.43 11.75
C VAL A 79 27.06 11.42 11.96
N ILE A 80 26.74 10.62 10.95
CA ILE A 80 25.71 9.59 11.06
C ILE A 80 26.32 8.38 11.78
N GLU A 81 25.90 8.15 13.02
CA GLU A 81 26.25 6.95 13.77
C GLU A 81 25.39 5.74 13.38
N THR A 82 25.90 4.55 13.65
CA THR A 82 25.24 3.26 13.35
C THR A 82 23.98 3.08 14.20
N GLY A 83 22.80 3.37 13.63
CA GLY A 83 21.53 3.20 14.37
C GLY A 83 20.24 3.27 13.54
N GLY A 84 20.30 3.51 12.23
CA GLY A 84 19.10 3.66 11.39
C GLY A 84 18.48 5.06 11.46
N THR A 85 17.26 5.20 10.94
CA THR A 85 16.62 6.52 10.73
C THR A 85 16.32 7.25 12.04
N TYR A 86 15.89 6.54 13.09
CA TYR A 86 15.61 7.16 14.38
C TYR A 86 16.83 7.80 15.03
N PHE A 87 17.97 7.10 15.03
CA PHE A 87 19.22 7.65 15.58
C PHE A 87 19.68 8.88 14.80
N MET A 88 19.57 8.84 13.48
CA MET A 88 19.88 9.97 12.61
C MET A 88 19.00 11.20 12.92
N ILE A 89 17.70 11.01 13.17
CA ILE A 89 16.76 12.09 13.47
C ILE A 89 16.97 12.62 14.90
N SER A 90 17.03 11.75 15.90
CA SER A 90 17.12 12.12 17.32
C SER A 90 18.40 12.89 17.66
N ARG A 91 19.53 12.56 17.02
CA ARG A 91 20.81 13.23 17.27
C ARG A 91 20.91 14.61 16.62
N ASN A 92 20.24 14.80 15.48
CA ASN A 92 20.28 16.06 14.73
C ASN A 92 19.18 17.06 15.11
N LEU A 93 17.97 16.57 15.40
CA LEU A 93 16.81 17.40 15.74
C LEU A 93 16.50 17.43 17.24
N GLY A 94 17.20 16.60 18.02
CA GLY A 94 17.00 16.46 19.46
C GLY A 94 16.15 15.23 19.81
N PRO A 95 16.36 14.66 21.01
CA PRO A 95 15.73 13.41 21.42
C PRO A 95 14.20 13.53 21.51
N GLU A 96 13.67 14.69 21.89
CA GLU A 96 12.23 14.96 22.02
C GLU A 96 11.49 14.81 20.66
N PHE A 97 12.00 15.46 19.62
CA PHE A 97 11.48 15.33 18.26
C PHE A 97 11.72 13.93 17.69
N GLY A 98 12.92 13.38 17.91
CA GLY A 98 13.27 12.04 17.47
C GLY A 98 12.34 10.97 18.02
N THR A 99 12.04 10.99 19.32
CA THR A 99 11.13 10.03 19.97
C THR A 99 9.70 10.17 19.47
N ALA A 100 9.16 11.39 19.34
CA ALA A 100 7.81 11.60 18.81
C ALA A 100 7.65 11.06 17.38
N VAL A 101 8.58 11.41 16.49
CA VAL A 101 8.64 10.91 15.10
C VAL A 101 8.85 9.40 15.07
N GLY A 102 9.74 8.88 15.92
CA GLY A 102 10.03 7.46 16.02
C GLY A 102 8.82 6.61 16.41
N ILE A 103 8.00 7.07 17.35
CA ILE A 103 6.78 6.35 17.76
C ILE A 103 5.73 6.34 16.63
N LEU A 104 5.54 7.47 15.94
CA LEU A 104 4.64 7.54 14.80
C LEU A 104 5.10 6.61 13.68
N PHE A 105 6.41 6.59 13.39
CA PHE A 105 6.99 5.70 12.40
C PHE A 105 6.91 4.23 12.83
N TYR A 106 7.04 3.92 14.12
CA TYR A 106 6.83 2.59 14.68
C TYR A 106 5.40 2.10 14.48
N LEU A 107 4.41 2.89 14.88
CA LEU A 107 2.99 2.56 14.72
C LEU A 107 2.61 2.44 13.26
N GLY A 108 3.10 3.35 12.40
CA GLY A 108 2.90 3.29 10.95
C GLY A 108 3.42 1.98 10.35
N ASN A 109 4.64 1.56 10.71
CA ASN A 109 5.21 0.29 10.22
C ASN A 109 4.47 -0.94 10.78
N ALA A 110 4.01 -0.91 12.04
CA ALA A 110 3.23 -2.01 12.62
C ALA A 110 1.88 -2.18 11.92
N CYS A 111 1.14 -1.08 11.69
CA CYS A 111 -0.12 -1.11 10.95
C CYS A 111 0.08 -1.42 9.45
N ALA A 112 1.19 -0.97 8.84
CA ALA A 112 1.52 -1.30 7.46
C ALA A 112 1.79 -2.80 7.27
N CYS A 113 2.44 -3.45 8.25
CA CYS A 113 2.61 -4.91 8.26
C CYS A 113 1.25 -5.62 8.14
N ALA A 114 0.27 -5.22 8.96
CA ALA A 114 -1.09 -5.75 8.90
C ALA A 114 -1.76 -5.49 7.54
N MET A 115 -1.61 -4.29 6.98
CA MET A 115 -2.13 -3.93 5.65
C MET A 115 -1.58 -4.87 4.56
N TYR A 116 -0.27 -5.12 4.55
CA TYR A 116 0.35 -6.02 3.57
C TYR A 116 -0.04 -7.49 3.78
N ILE A 117 -0.26 -7.93 5.02
CA ILE A 117 -0.76 -9.28 5.30
C ILE A 117 -2.19 -9.44 4.77
N VAL A 118 -3.09 -8.51 5.08
CA VAL A 118 -4.47 -8.54 4.58
C VAL A 118 -4.48 -8.50 3.05
N ALA A 119 -3.62 -7.70 2.42
CA ALA A 119 -3.46 -7.70 0.96
C ALA A 119 -2.97 -9.05 0.41
N ALA A 120 -2.02 -9.70 1.08
CA ALA A 120 -1.55 -11.03 0.68
C ALA A 120 -2.66 -12.09 0.79
N VAL A 121 -3.48 -12.01 1.85
CA VAL A 121 -4.65 -12.89 2.02
C VAL A 121 -5.70 -12.61 0.94
N GLU A 122 -5.95 -11.35 0.61
CA GLU A 122 -6.85 -10.97 -0.50
C GLU A 122 -6.39 -11.60 -1.82
N VAL A 123 -5.10 -11.48 -2.16
CA VAL A 123 -4.56 -12.11 -3.37
C VAL A 123 -4.69 -13.62 -3.31
N PHE A 124 -4.40 -14.22 -2.16
CA PHE A 124 -4.41 -15.66 -1.98
C PHE A 124 -5.82 -16.26 -2.09
N LEU A 125 -6.79 -15.68 -1.37
CA LEU A 125 -8.17 -16.21 -1.31
C LEU A 125 -9.01 -15.87 -2.54
N LEU A 126 -8.75 -14.75 -3.22
CA LEU A 126 -9.55 -14.39 -4.40
C LEU A 126 -8.96 -14.96 -5.70
N TYR A 127 -7.63 -14.97 -5.85
CA TYR A 127 -7.01 -15.22 -7.16
C TYR A 127 -6.18 -16.50 -7.24
N ILE A 128 -5.64 -17.01 -6.12
CA ILE A 128 -4.78 -18.21 -6.13
C ILE A 128 -5.57 -19.46 -5.76
N ALA A 129 -6.33 -19.41 -4.67
CA ALA A 129 -7.04 -20.57 -4.12
C ALA A 129 -8.46 -20.20 -3.63
N PRO A 130 -9.40 -19.87 -4.55
CA PRO A 130 -10.76 -19.47 -4.18
C PRO A 130 -11.56 -20.58 -3.48
N THR A 131 -11.22 -21.85 -3.70
CA THR A 131 -11.87 -23.01 -3.06
C THR A 131 -11.53 -23.17 -1.58
N MET A 132 -10.48 -22.49 -1.07
CA MET A 132 -10.09 -22.55 0.34
C MET A 132 -10.90 -21.61 1.22
N THR A 133 -11.79 -20.79 0.65
CA THR A 133 -12.63 -19.89 1.45
C THR A 133 -13.62 -20.67 2.32
N ILE A 134 -13.63 -20.35 3.62
CA ILE A 134 -14.54 -20.99 4.57
C ILE A 134 -15.93 -20.45 4.29
N GLY A 135 -16.81 -21.34 3.82
CA GLY A 135 -18.20 -21.05 3.42
C GLY A 135 -18.44 -20.94 1.90
N GLY A 136 -17.41 -21.14 1.07
CA GLY A 136 -17.55 -21.25 -0.39
C GLY A 136 -17.49 -19.92 -1.14
N GLN A 137 -17.55 -20.01 -2.48
CA GLN A 137 -17.34 -18.88 -3.41
C GLN A 137 -18.49 -17.86 -3.43
N GLU A 138 -19.67 -18.22 -2.94
CA GLU A 138 -20.85 -17.33 -2.93
C GLU A 138 -20.75 -16.21 -1.86
N ILE A 139 -19.75 -16.29 -0.97
CA ILE A 139 -19.59 -15.40 0.18
C ILE A 139 -18.68 -14.19 -0.15
N HIS A 140 -18.03 -14.17 -1.30
CA HIS A 140 -17.06 -13.13 -1.65
C HIS A 140 -17.61 -11.68 -1.62
N ASP A 141 -18.94 -11.52 -1.63
CA ASP A 141 -19.63 -10.24 -1.59
C ASP A 141 -19.88 -9.69 -0.19
N ASP A 142 -19.88 -10.55 0.83
CA ASP A 142 -20.18 -10.14 2.20
C ASP A 142 -18.92 -9.63 2.91
N THR A 143 -18.47 -8.46 2.47
CA THR A 143 -17.33 -7.70 3.02
C THR A 143 -17.72 -6.81 4.21
N GLY A 144 -18.92 -7.02 4.77
CA GLY A 144 -19.37 -6.36 6.00
C GLY A 144 -18.42 -6.59 7.18
N LEU A 145 -18.52 -5.76 8.24
CA LEU A 145 -17.66 -5.89 9.43
C LEU A 145 -17.83 -7.27 10.13
N THR A 146 -19.02 -7.85 10.03
CA THR A 146 -19.37 -9.20 10.52
C THR A 146 -19.55 -10.19 9.38
N GLY A 147 -19.23 -9.79 8.14
CA GLY A 147 -19.44 -10.61 6.97
C GLY A 147 -18.51 -11.82 6.95
N MET A 148 -18.97 -12.90 6.34
CA MET A 148 -18.22 -14.16 6.34
C MET A 148 -16.88 -14.04 5.59
N MET A 149 -16.77 -13.17 4.58
CA MET A 149 -15.48 -12.91 3.91
C MET A 149 -14.52 -12.14 4.83
N SER A 150 -15.02 -11.18 5.61
CA SER A 150 -14.20 -10.46 6.60
C SER A 150 -13.64 -11.41 7.66
N ASN A 151 -14.43 -12.40 8.10
CA ASN A 151 -13.93 -13.43 9.03
C ASN A 151 -12.85 -14.31 8.40
N ASN A 152 -12.95 -14.64 7.11
CA ASN A 152 -11.87 -15.32 6.39
C ASN A 152 -10.58 -14.48 6.39
N TYR A 153 -10.66 -13.17 6.13
CA TYR A 153 -9.49 -12.28 6.21
C TYR A 153 -8.85 -12.25 7.61
N ARG A 154 -9.67 -12.30 8.68
CA ARG A 154 -9.16 -12.38 10.06
C ARG A 154 -8.39 -13.67 10.29
N ILE A 155 -9.00 -14.82 10.03
CA ILE A 155 -8.41 -16.13 10.34
C ILE A 155 -7.11 -16.34 9.55
N TYR A 156 -7.16 -16.17 8.22
CA TYR A 156 -5.98 -16.34 7.38
C TYR A 156 -4.92 -15.27 7.65
N GLY A 157 -5.34 -14.04 7.97
CA GLY A 157 -4.43 -12.94 8.36
C GLY A 157 -3.64 -13.28 9.61
N THR A 158 -4.31 -13.74 10.67
CA THR A 158 -3.66 -14.16 11.93
C THR A 158 -2.72 -15.35 11.69
N ILE A 159 -3.10 -16.33 10.86
CA ILE A 159 -2.23 -17.47 10.51
C ILE A 159 -0.95 -17.00 9.82
N ILE A 160 -1.06 -16.13 8.80
CA ILE A 160 0.09 -15.60 8.08
C ILE A 160 0.94 -14.72 9.02
N LEU A 161 0.34 -13.92 9.89
CA LEU A 161 1.07 -13.11 10.88
C LEU A 161 1.91 -13.99 11.82
N LEU A 162 1.34 -15.08 12.34
CA LEU A 162 2.07 -16.03 13.19
C LEU A 162 3.20 -16.73 12.43
N PHE A 163 2.99 -17.06 11.16
CA PHE A 163 4.04 -17.62 10.30
C PHE A 163 5.20 -16.63 10.08
N ILE A 164 4.89 -15.38 9.73
CA ILE A 164 5.89 -14.32 9.57
C ILE A 164 6.62 -14.08 10.89
N PHE A 165 5.91 -14.05 12.02
CA PHE A 165 6.52 -13.96 13.35
C PHE A 165 7.53 -15.09 13.59
N ALA A 166 7.16 -16.35 13.31
CA ALA A 166 8.08 -17.48 13.45
C ALA A 166 9.33 -17.30 12.56
N VAL A 167 9.17 -16.91 11.30
CA VAL A 167 10.29 -16.66 10.37
C VAL A 167 11.22 -15.55 10.89
N VAL A 168 10.66 -14.44 11.39
CA VAL A 168 11.46 -13.33 11.94
C VAL A 168 12.22 -13.74 13.21
N THR A 169 11.64 -14.60 14.07
CA THR A 169 12.33 -15.10 15.26
C THR A 169 13.50 -16.06 14.95
N LEU A 170 13.42 -16.81 13.85
CA LEU A 170 14.49 -17.70 13.39
C LEU A 170 15.74 -16.92 12.99
N GLY A 171 15.57 -15.75 12.35
CA GLY A 171 16.64 -14.78 12.17
C GLY A 171 16.44 -13.82 11.00
N VAL A 172 16.88 -12.57 11.18
CA VAL A 172 16.68 -11.50 10.19
C VAL A 172 17.53 -11.67 8.92
N ARG A 173 18.57 -12.52 8.96
CA ARG A 173 19.39 -12.85 7.76
C ARG A 173 18.55 -13.50 6.65
N PHE A 174 17.55 -14.31 7.01
CA PHE A 174 16.62 -14.90 6.03
C PHE A 174 15.80 -13.82 5.31
N VAL A 175 15.33 -12.81 6.03
CA VAL A 175 14.53 -11.72 5.46
C VAL A 175 15.34 -10.88 4.46
N GLN A 176 16.62 -10.66 4.74
CA GLN A 176 17.53 -9.96 3.83
C GLN A 176 17.80 -10.73 2.54
N PHE A 177 17.65 -12.06 2.55
CA PHE A 177 17.75 -12.90 1.35
C PHE A 177 16.48 -12.84 0.50
N PHE A 178 15.30 -12.82 1.12
CA PHE A 178 14.01 -12.77 0.39
C PHE A 178 13.69 -11.39 -0.22
N ALA A 179 14.20 -10.31 0.37
CA ALA A 179 13.94 -8.95 -0.10
C ALA A 179 14.28 -8.74 -1.60
N PRO A 180 15.51 -9.02 -2.09
CA PRO A 180 15.84 -8.84 -3.50
C PRO A 180 15.02 -9.76 -4.43
N VAL A 181 14.67 -10.98 -3.99
CA VAL A 181 13.81 -11.89 -4.76
C VAL A 181 12.44 -11.27 -5.00
N SER A 182 11.81 -10.74 -3.93
CA SER A 182 10.51 -10.07 -4.06
C SER A 182 10.56 -8.84 -4.98
N LEU A 183 11.65 -8.07 -4.95
CA LEU A 183 11.82 -6.91 -5.84
C LEU A 183 11.92 -7.33 -7.31
N VAL A 184 12.64 -8.40 -7.63
CA VAL A 184 12.74 -8.92 -9.00
C VAL A 184 11.35 -9.34 -9.51
N CYS A 185 10.56 -10.04 -8.69
CA CYS A 185 9.19 -10.40 -9.04
C CYS A 185 8.31 -9.18 -9.35
N VAL A 186 8.44 -8.10 -8.57
CA VAL A 186 7.73 -6.83 -8.80
C VAL A 186 8.14 -6.20 -10.14
N LEU A 187 9.44 -6.12 -10.42
CA LEU A 187 9.93 -5.51 -11.67
C LEU A 187 9.47 -6.29 -12.90
N ILE A 188 9.51 -7.63 -12.84
CA ILE A 188 8.96 -8.49 -13.90
C ILE A 188 7.47 -8.25 -14.08
N SER A 189 6.73 -8.10 -12.98
CA SER A 189 5.29 -7.83 -13.03
C SER A 189 4.97 -6.48 -13.69
N ILE A 190 5.72 -5.43 -13.37
CA ILE A 190 5.57 -4.11 -14.01
C ILE A 190 5.87 -4.20 -15.51
N ALA A 191 6.94 -4.91 -15.90
CA ALA A 191 7.26 -5.13 -17.31
C ALA A 191 6.16 -5.91 -18.05
N ALA A 192 5.58 -6.92 -17.40
CA ALA A 192 4.47 -7.71 -17.94
C ALA A 192 3.19 -6.89 -18.16
N ILE A 193 2.90 -5.92 -17.27
CA ILE A 193 1.79 -4.98 -17.45
C ILE A 193 2.02 -4.11 -18.71
N PHE A 194 3.20 -3.51 -18.86
CA PHE A 194 3.51 -2.69 -20.02
C PHE A 194 3.55 -3.50 -21.34
N ALA A 195 4.04 -4.74 -21.29
CA ALA A 195 3.99 -5.64 -22.44
C ALA A 195 2.53 -5.99 -22.82
N GLY A 196 1.70 -6.24 -21.81
CA GLY A 196 0.28 -6.51 -21.98
C GLY A 196 -0.51 -5.35 -22.61
N VAL A 197 -0.22 -4.12 -22.20
CA VAL A 197 -0.77 -2.89 -22.80
C VAL A 197 -0.48 -2.82 -24.30
N ILE A 198 0.74 -3.17 -24.71
CA ILE A 198 1.13 -3.20 -26.12
C ILE A 198 0.40 -4.34 -26.85
N GLU A 199 0.32 -5.53 -26.26
CA GLU A 199 -0.35 -6.68 -26.86
C GLU A 199 -1.85 -6.41 -27.10
N LYS A 200 -2.57 -5.90 -26.09
CA LYS A 200 -4.00 -5.54 -26.21
C LYS A 200 -4.26 -4.41 -27.18
N SER A 201 -3.29 -3.53 -27.42
CA SER A 201 -3.39 -2.50 -28.45
C SER A 201 -3.34 -3.06 -29.88
N VAL A 202 -2.77 -4.26 -30.06
CA VAL A 202 -2.67 -4.95 -31.35
C VAL A 202 -3.76 -6.02 -31.50
N ILE A 203 -4.12 -6.71 -30.41
CA ILE A 203 -5.09 -7.83 -30.40
C ILE A 203 -6.14 -7.59 -29.29
N PRO A 204 -7.21 -6.81 -29.56
CA PRO A 204 -8.15 -6.37 -28.52
C PRO A 204 -9.16 -7.43 -28.01
N GLY A 205 -9.17 -8.66 -28.55
CA GLY A 205 -10.32 -9.57 -28.41
C GLY A 205 -10.22 -10.74 -27.40
N SER A 206 -9.35 -10.72 -26.38
CA SER A 206 -9.16 -11.90 -25.52
C SER A 206 -10.13 -12.02 -24.33
N HIS A 207 -10.63 -10.91 -23.78
CA HIS A 207 -11.60 -10.90 -22.68
C HIS A 207 -12.76 -9.96 -22.99
N ARG A 208 -13.97 -10.45 -22.75
CA ARG A 208 -15.22 -9.73 -22.99
C ARG A 208 -16.05 -9.68 -21.72
N ALA A 209 -16.88 -8.64 -21.59
CA ALA A 209 -17.80 -8.46 -20.48
C ALA A 209 -19.22 -8.19 -20.99
N CYS A 210 -20.21 -8.63 -20.21
CA CYS A 210 -21.63 -8.46 -20.53
C CYS A 210 -22.19 -7.23 -19.80
N TYR A 211 -22.96 -6.43 -20.52
CA TYR A 211 -23.57 -5.19 -20.06
C TYR A 211 -25.09 -5.25 -20.19
N LEU A 212 -25.81 -4.75 -19.20
CA LEU A 212 -27.25 -4.53 -19.18
C LEU A 212 -27.51 -3.03 -19.14
N ASP A 213 -27.96 -2.42 -20.24
CA ASP A 213 -28.17 -0.96 -20.34
C ASP A 213 -26.98 -0.13 -19.84
N ASN A 214 -25.77 -0.57 -20.20
CA ASN A 214 -24.45 -0.04 -19.77
C ASN A 214 -24.03 -0.37 -18.32
N LEU A 215 -24.79 -1.20 -17.60
CA LEU A 215 -24.42 -1.72 -16.28
C LEU A 215 -23.62 -3.01 -16.43
N LEU A 216 -22.48 -3.10 -15.74
CA LEU A 216 -21.61 -4.26 -15.80
C LEU A 216 -22.19 -5.42 -14.98
N LEU A 217 -22.32 -6.59 -15.61
CA LEU A 217 -22.85 -7.79 -14.98
C LEU A 217 -21.73 -8.72 -14.46
N ARG A 218 -22.08 -9.52 -13.45
CA ARG A 218 -21.21 -10.55 -12.88
C ARG A 218 -21.15 -11.79 -13.77
N ALA A 219 -19.94 -12.23 -14.13
CA ALA A 219 -19.73 -13.39 -15.00
C ALA A 219 -20.25 -14.71 -14.42
N SER A 220 -20.05 -14.94 -13.10
CA SER A 220 -20.45 -16.20 -12.44
C SER A 220 -21.96 -16.39 -12.32
N ALA A 221 -22.75 -15.34 -12.50
CA ALA A 221 -24.21 -15.45 -12.41
C ALA A 221 -24.82 -16.13 -13.64
N TYR A 222 -24.19 -16.01 -14.81
CA TYR A 222 -24.77 -16.47 -16.07
C TYR A 222 -23.90 -17.47 -16.85
N ALA A 223 -22.62 -17.60 -16.50
CA ALA A 223 -21.69 -18.51 -17.16
C ALA A 223 -21.13 -19.55 -16.18
N SER A 224 -21.11 -20.81 -16.61
CA SER A 224 -20.58 -21.93 -15.81
C SER A 224 -19.04 -21.94 -15.77
N VAL A 225 -18.44 -22.56 -14.75
CA VAL A 225 -16.97 -22.65 -14.61
C VAL A 225 -16.28 -23.35 -15.80
N SER A 226 -17.01 -24.14 -16.60
CA SER A 226 -16.49 -24.84 -17.78
C SER A 226 -16.40 -24.01 -19.06
N THR A 227 -16.97 -22.80 -19.10
CA THR A 227 -16.95 -21.95 -20.31
C THR A 227 -15.63 -21.20 -20.48
N THR A 228 -15.24 -20.92 -21.72
CA THR A 228 -14.05 -20.09 -21.99
C THR A 228 -14.41 -18.61 -22.12
N ASN A 229 -13.49 -17.69 -21.84
CA ASN A 229 -13.71 -16.23 -21.95
C ASN A 229 -14.20 -15.78 -23.35
N LYS A 230 -13.85 -16.52 -24.41
CA LYS A 230 -14.29 -16.25 -25.78
C LYS A 230 -15.76 -16.63 -26.02
N GLU A 231 -16.27 -17.60 -25.28
CA GLU A 231 -17.65 -18.09 -25.36
C GLU A 231 -18.59 -17.32 -24.44
N LEU A 232 -18.07 -16.45 -23.56
CA LEU A 232 -18.87 -15.69 -22.58
C LEU A 232 -20.00 -14.90 -23.24
N CYS A 233 -19.77 -14.29 -24.41
CA CYS A 233 -20.80 -13.55 -25.13
C CYS A 233 -21.95 -14.43 -25.65
N SER A 234 -21.73 -15.73 -25.85
CA SER A 234 -22.81 -16.62 -26.28
C SER A 234 -23.86 -16.82 -25.18
N TYR A 235 -23.45 -16.65 -23.91
CA TYR A 235 -24.31 -16.74 -22.73
C TYR A 235 -24.90 -15.38 -22.31
N CYS A 236 -24.39 -14.27 -22.86
CA CYS A 236 -24.90 -12.91 -22.68
C CYS A 236 -26.11 -12.67 -23.61
N ASN A 237 -27.19 -13.41 -23.38
CA ASN A 237 -28.44 -13.28 -24.15
C ASN A 237 -29.64 -13.57 -23.24
N PHE A 238 -30.79 -12.97 -23.53
CA PHE A 238 -32.06 -13.16 -22.84
C PHE A 238 -32.59 -14.61 -22.86
N LYS A 239 -31.99 -15.50 -23.66
CA LYS A 239 -32.27 -16.95 -23.67
C LYS A 239 -31.74 -17.69 -22.44
N ASN A 240 -30.84 -17.08 -21.66
CA ASN A 240 -30.32 -17.70 -20.45
C ASN A 240 -31.41 -17.72 -19.37
N PRO A 241 -31.73 -18.88 -18.75
CA PRO A 241 -32.80 -18.98 -17.76
C PRO A 241 -32.60 -18.06 -16.54
N VAL A 242 -31.34 -17.75 -16.18
CA VAL A 242 -31.03 -16.83 -15.08
C VAL A 242 -31.50 -15.41 -15.38
N PHE A 243 -31.19 -14.90 -16.58
CA PHE A 243 -31.59 -13.55 -17.00
C PHE A 243 -33.09 -13.47 -17.26
N LEU A 244 -33.68 -14.50 -17.86
CA LEU A 244 -35.11 -14.55 -18.13
C LEU A 244 -35.93 -14.50 -16.83
N GLY A 245 -35.51 -15.23 -15.79
CA GLY A 245 -36.20 -15.27 -14.50
C GLY A 245 -36.01 -14.01 -13.64
N ALA A 246 -34.81 -13.41 -13.67
CA ALA A 246 -34.50 -12.25 -12.81
C ALA A 246 -34.93 -10.90 -13.41
N ILE A 247 -34.84 -10.74 -14.74
CA ILE A 247 -35.08 -9.46 -15.42
C ILE A 247 -36.49 -9.43 -16.05
N CYS A 248 -37.00 -10.58 -16.51
CA CYS A 248 -38.21 -10.65 -17.35
C CYS A 248 -39.35 -11.38 -16.61
N SER A 249 -39.89 -10.72 -15.59
CA SER A 249 -40.86 -11.30 -14.63
C SER A 249 -42.27 -11.58 -15.18
N ASN A 250 -42.65 -11.20 -16.40
CA ASN A 250 -44.03 -11.39 -16.86
C ASN A 250 -44.17 -11.75 -18.35
N ASN A 251 -44.76 -12.93 -18.57
CA ASN A 251 -45.50 -13.35 -19.76
C ASN A 251 -44.83 -13.18 -21.14
N SER A 252 -43.98 -14.13 -21.50
CA SER A 252 -44.21 -15.01 -22.67
C SER A 252 -42.98 -15.90 -22.87
N SER A 253 -43.21 -17.18 -23.14
CA SER A 253 -42.20 -18.21 -23.30
C SER A 253 -41.34 -18.09 -24.58
N SER A 254 -41.28 -16.91 -25.20
CA SER A 254 -40.54 -16.69 -26.44
C SER A 254 -40.54 -15.22 -26.84
N SER A 255 -39.69 -14.39 -26.26
CA SER A 255 -39.29 -13.13 -26.88
C SER A 255 -37.79 -12.94 -26.75
N ASP A 256 -37.13 -12.75 -27.89
CA ASP A 256 -35.70 -12.39 -27.99
C ASP A 256 -35.39 -11.00 -27.37
N SER A 257 -36.38 -10.35 -26.75
CA SER A 257 -36.28 -9.04 -26.11
C SER A 257 -37.16 -8.99 -24.86
N CYS A 258 -36.63 -8.38 -23.80
CA CYS A 258 -37.42 -7.86 -22.69
C CYS A 258 -37.55 -6.36 -22.94
N ASP A 259 -38.80 -5.88 -23.09
CA ASP A 259 -39.15 -4.67 -23.87
C ASP A 259 -38.50 -3.33 -23.45
N ASN A 260 -37.71 -3.28 -22.38
CA ASN A 260 -37.04 -2.07 -21.89
C ASN A 260 -35.53 -2.22 -21.64
N HIS A 261 -34.93 -3.39 -21.91
CA HIS A 261 -33.53 -3.66 -21.55
C HIS A 261 -32.72 -4.16 -22.75
N THR A 262 -31.48 -3.68 -22.86
CA THR A 262 -30.51 -4.06 -23.90
C THR A 262 -29.33 -4.77 -23.27
N LEU A 263 -29.03 -5.97 -23.79
CA LEU A 263 -27.82 -6.72 -23.43
C LEU A 263 -26.77 -6.55 -24.52
N THR A 264 -25.59 -6.04 -24.16
CA THR A 264 -24.45 -5.91 -25.06
C THR A 264 -23.23 -6.65 -24.50
N CYS A 265 -22.42 -7.23 -25.39
CA CYS A 265 -21.16 -7.86 -25.02
C CYS A 265 -20.02 -7.09 -25.68
N GLU A 266 -19.22 -6.41 -24.87
CA GLU A 266 -18.13 -5.56 -25.33
C GLU A 266 -16.78 -6.08 -24.82
N ASP A 267 -15.70 -5.70 -25.49
CA ASP A 267 -14.35 -6.10 -25.09
C ASP A 267 -13.95 -5.36 -23.80
N ALA A 268 -13.51 -6.11 -22.79
CA ALA A 268 -13.10 -5.53 -21.50
C ALA A 268 -11.81 -4.69 -21.63
N PHE A 269 -10.95 -5.10 -22.57
CA PHE A 269 -9.65 -4.49 -22.89
C PHE A 269 -9.64 -4.01 -24.36
N PRO A 270 -10.37 -2.95 -24.69
CA PRO A 270 -10.50 -2.49 -26.08
C PRO A 270 -9.19 -1.90 -26.63
N GLY A 271 -8.20 -1.64 -25.77
CA GLY A 271 -6.86 -1.18 -26.17
C GLY A 271 -6.79 0.33 -26.45
N ILE A 272 -5.57 0.84 -26.68
CA ILE A 272 -5.28 2.29 -26.73
C ILE A 272 -6.02 3.00 -27.89
N GLN A 273 -6.33 2.30 -28.98
CA GLN A 273 -6.93 2.88 -30.20
C GLN A 273 -8.45 3.04 -30.11
N SER A 274 -9.10 2.44 -29.12
CA SER A 274 -10.57 2.33 -29.02
C SER A 274 -11.29 3.59 -28.55
N GLY A 275 -10.56 4.61 -28.06
CA GLY A 275 -11.16 5.80 -27.45
C GLY A 275 -11.38 5.72 -25.94
N ALA A 276 -11.08 4.58 -25.30
CA ALA A 276 -11.24 4.37 -23.84
C ALA A 276 -10.56 5.45 -22.98
N PHE A 277 -9.48 6.06 -23.47
CA PHE A 277 -8.83 7.18 -22.79
C PHE A 277 -9.77 8.38 -22.54
N LEU A 278 -10.61 8.72 -23.52
CA LEU A 278 -11.53 9.86 -23.41
C LEU A 278 -12.70 9.54 -22.48
N GLU A 279 -13.20 8.31 -22.53
CA GLU A 279 -14.29 7.84 -21.64
C GLU A 279 -13.85 7.82 -20.18
N ASN A 280 -12.61 7.41 -19.92
CA ASN A 280 -12.03 7.33 -18.57
C ASN A 280 -11.44 8.65 -18.07
N LEU A 281 -11.54 9.75 -18.82
CA LEU A 281 -11.00 11.04 -18.39
C LEU A 281 -11.77 11.61 -17.18
N GLY A 282 -13.08 11.35 -17.13
CA GLY A 282 -14.02 11.85 -16.13
C GLY A 282 -14.07 11.02 -14.84
N SER A 283 -14.40 11.68 -13.73
CA SER A 283 -14.57 11.03 -12.41
C SER A 283 -15.96 10.44 -12.23
N HIS A 284 -16.03 9.25 -11.64
CA HIS A 284 -17.23 8.49 -11.33
C HIS A 284 -17.25 8.10 -9.85
N TYR A 285 -17.47 9.09 -8.97
CA TYR A 285 -17.62 8.84 -7.54
C TYR A 285 -18.95 8.15 -7.25
N MET A 286 -18.88 7.05 -6.53
CA MET A 286 -20.01 6.20 -6.16
C MET A 286 -20.07 6.03 -4.64
N ARG A 287 -21.29 5.94 -4.11
CA ARG A 287 -21.53 5.57 -2.71
C ARG A 287 -21.53 4.06 -2.55
N LYS A 288 -21.54 3.62 -1.29
CA LYS A 288 -21.67 2.20 -0.97
C LYS A 288 -23.00 1.67 -1.52
N ASP A 289 -22.98 0.46 -2.08
CA ASP A 289 -24.12 -0.24 -2.70
C ASP A 289 -24.63 0.42 -4.01
N GLU A 290 -23.85 1.32 -4.63
CA GLU A 290 -24.13 1.85 -5.98
C GLU A 290 -23.41 1.05 -7.07
N VAL A 291 -24.07 0.87 -8.23
CA VAL A 291 -23.55 0.19 -9.44
C VAL A 291 -22.98 1.21 -10.43
N ALA A 292 -23.67 2.35 -10.56
CA ALA A 292 -23.26 3.52 -11.32
C ALA A 292 -23.64 4.80 -10.55
N PRO A 293 -23.10 5.99 -10.91
CA PRO A 293 -23.39 7.22 -10.16
C PRO A 293 -24.89 7.48 -10.01
N ASN A 294 -25.38 7.55 -8.77
CA ASN A 294 -26.79 7.70 -8.39
C ASN A 294 -27.73 6.53 -8.76
N GLN A 295 -27.19 5.34 -9.07
CA GLN A 295 -27.97 4.11 -9.29
C GLN A 295 -27.58 3.05 -8.26
N TYR A 296 -28.54 2.69 -7.41
CA TYR A 296 -28.37 1.67 -6.37
C TYR A 296 -28.61 0.26 -6.93
N VAL A 297 -27.92 -0.70 -6.34
CA VAL A 297 -28.05 -2.13 -6.68
C VAL A 297 -29.48 -2.61 -6.46
N THR A 298 -30.02 -3.32 -7.45
CA THR A 298 -31.34 -3.96 -7.37
C THR A 298 -31.21 -5.42 -6.99
N ASP A 299 -30.27 -6.13 -7.62
CA ASP A 299 -29.93 -7.52 -7.33
C ASP A 299 -28.42 -7.69 -7.16
N LYS A 300 -28.01 -7.99 -5.91
CA LYS A 300 -26.60 -8.18 -5.54
C LYS A 300 -25.97 -9.43 -6.15
N THR A 301 -26.77 -10.35 -6.68
CA THR A 301 -26.28 -11.59 -7.29
C THR A 301 -25.88 -11.40 -8.75
N LEU A 302 -26.49 -10.42 -9.44
CA LEU A 302 -26.31 -10.17 -10.87
C LEU A 302 -25.42 -8.95 -11.15
N GLU A 303 -25.56 -7.89 -10.37
CA GLU A 303 -24.91 -6.60 -10.60
C GLU A 303 -23.64 -6.43 -9.76
N ILE A 304 -22.65 -5.73 -10.31
CA ILE A 304 -21.41 -5.39 -9.59
C ILE A 304 -21.62 -4.05 -8.88
N PHE A 305 -21.46 -4.02 -7.56
CA PHE A 305 -21.69 -2.84 -6.73
C PHE A 305 -20.42 -2.43 -5.96
N GLN A 306 -20.39 -1.18 -5.49
CA GLN A 306 -19.26 -0.68 -4.70
C GLN A 306 -19.39 -0.99 -3.21
N ASP A 307 -18.29 -1.46 -2.62
CA ASP A 307 -18.21 -1.87 -1.22
C ASP A 307 -17.92 -0.70 -0.26
N VAL A 308 -17.32 0.39 -0.77
CA VAL A 308 -16.94 1.58 -0.02
C VAL A 308 -17.44 2.84 -0.70
N THR A 309 -17.88 3.83 0.09
CA THR A 309 -18.20 5.16 -0.43
C THR A 309 -16.93 5.89 -0.87
N THR A 310 -16.91 6.34 -2.12
CA THR A 310 -15.74 6.98 -2.72
C THR A 310 -15.92 8.48 -2.78
N THR A 311 -14.95 9.20 -2.22
CA THR A 311 -14.76 10.64 -2.40
C THR A 311 -13.29 10.90 -2.69
N PHE A 312 -12.95 12.07 -3.24
CA PHE A 312 -11.56 12.43 -3.54
C PHE A 312 -10.60 12.13 -2.36
N PHE A 313 -10.98 12.51 -1.14
CA PHE A 313 -10.14 12.34 0.04
C PHE A 313 -10.09 10.90 0.55
N VAL A 314 -11.19 10.13 0.44
CA VAL A 314 -11.18 8.71 0.83
C VAL A 314 -10.27 7.92 -0.12
N VAL A 315 -10.38 8.17 -1.42
CA VAL A 315 -9.55 7.49 -2.43
C VAL A 315 -8.07 7.90 -2.28
N MET A 316 -7.80 9.19 -1.99
CA MET A 316 -6.45 9.65 -1.67
C MET A 316 -5.87 8.94 -0.44
N ALA A 317 -6.64 8.73 0.63
CA ALA A 317 -6.18 8.03 1.83
C ALA A 317 -5.92 6.53 1.58
N ILE A 318 -6.67 5.90 0.67
CA ILE A 318 -6.40 4.53 0.21
C ILE A 318 -5.13 4.48 -0.66
N TYR A 319 -4.89 5.51 -1.48
CA TYR A 319 -3.73 5.60 -2.36
C TYR A 319 -2.43 5.91 -1.61
N PHE A 320 -2.45 6.79 -0.62
CA PHE A 320 -1.22 7.37 -0.04
C PHE A 320 -0.18 6.35 0.46
N PRO A 321 -0.54 5.20 1.07
CA PRO A 321 0.47 4.23 1.48
C PRO A 321 1.32 3.70 0.31
N SER A 322 0.87 3.82 -0.95
CA SER A 322 1.66 3.49 -2.16
C SER A 322 2.86 4.40 -2.42
N VAL A 323 2.89 5.60 -1.83
CA VAL A 323 4.00 6.56 -1.98
C VAL A 323 4.88 6.64 -0.72
N THR A 324 4.54 5.86 0.31
CA THR A 324 5.29 5.80 1.57
C THR A 324 6.54 4.91 1.45
N GLY A 325 7.37 4.88 2.49
CA GLY A 325 8.58 4.03 2.51
C GLY A 325 9.88 4.76 2.16
N ILE A 326 9.85 6.09 2.01
CA ILE A 326 11.06 6.91 1.77
C ILE A 326 12.13 6.78 2.88
N MET A 327 11.73 6.38 4.10
CA MET A 327 12.63 6.18 5.24
C MET A 327 13.29 4.80 5.26
N THR A 328 12.81 3.87 4.44
CA THR A 328 13.33 2.50 4.42
C THR A 328 14.80 2.46 4.02
N GLY A 329 15.23 3.28 3.06
CA GLY A 329 16.64 3.42 2.70
C GLY A 329 17.50 4.01 3.82
N ALA A 330 16.94 4.87 4.67
CA ALA A 330 17.65 5.43 5.84
C ALA A 330 17.72 4.45 7.02
N ASN A 331 16.88 3.40 7.05
CA ASN A 331 16.90 2.40 8.13
C ASN A 331 18.17 1.53 8.10
N MET A 332 18.83 1.43 6.95
CA MET A 332 20.09 0.70 6.76
C MET A 332 21.32 1.61 6.90
N SER A 333 21.18 2.81 7.47
CA SER A 333 22.26 3.82 7.53
C SER A 333 23.55 3.33 8.19
N GLY A 334 23.46 2.41 9.15
CA GLY A 334 24.63 1.83 9.83
C GLY A 334 25.47 0.89 8.98
N ASP A 335 24.89 0.34 7.92
CA ASP A 335 25.53 -0.65 7.05
C ASP A 335 26.08 -0.03 5.74
N LEU A 336 25.84 1.26 5.52
CA LEU A 336 26.31 2.00 4.34
C LEU A 336 27.79 2.39 4.46
N LYS A 337 28.49 2.37 3.32
CA LYS A 337 29.88 2.85 3.23
C LYS A 337 29.98 4.37 3.50
N ASP A 338 29.08 5.15 2.92
CA ASP A 338 28.98 6.60 3.09
C ASP A 338 27.50 7.02 3.18
N PRO A 339 26.92 7.04 4.38
CA PRO A 339 25.50 7.32 4.55
C PRO A 339 25.12 8.78 4.21
N GLN A 340 26.03 9.75 4.39
CA GLN A 340 25.76 11.16 4.10
C GLN A 340 25.53 11.40 2.61
N LYS A 341 26.26 10.68 1.75
CA LYS A 341 26.08 10.74 0.30
C LYS A 341 25.03 9.76 -0.22
N SER A 342 25.00 8.54 0.30
CA SER A 342 24.15 7.47 -0.21
C SER A 342 22.66 7.69 0.09
N ILE A 343 22.30 8.21 1.26
CA ILE A 343 20.89 8.41 1.65
C ILE A 343 20.20 9.43 0.72
N PRO A 344 20.73 10.65 0.52
CA PRO A 344 20.09 11.63 -0.36
C PRO A 344 19.98 11.15 -1.81
N GLN A 345 21.06 10.62 -2.37
CA GLN A 345 21.10 10.18 -3.76
C GLN A 345 20.15 9.01 -4.02
N GLY A 346 20.16 8.01 -3.12
CA GLY A 346 19.31 6.83 -3.26
C GLY A 346 17.83 7.13 -3.08
N THR A 347 17.47 7.92 -2.08
CA THR A 347 16.06 8.20 -1.75
C THR A 347 15.41 9.10 -2.80
N ILE A 348 16.10 10.16 -3.26
CA ILE A 348 15.59 11.05 -4.31
C ILE A 348 15.46 10.31 -5.64
N ALA A 349 16.47 9.50 -6.03
CA ALA A 349 16.39 8.71 -7.24
C ALA A 349 15.24 7.70 -7.19
N ALA A 350 15.05 7.00 -6.07
CA ALA A 350 13.94 6.06 -5.90
C ALA A 350 12.57 6.75 -6.03
N GLN A 351 12.42 7.94 -5.44
CA GLN A 351 11.19 8.73 -5.52
C GLN A 351 10.89 9.16 -6.96
N LEU A 352 11.89 9.61 -7.71
CA LEU A 352 11.71 10.01 -9.11
C LEU A 352 11.35 8.81 -10.00
N THR A 353 12.07 7.69 -9.87
CA THR A 353 11.79 6.46 -10.65
C THR A 353 10.37 5.97 -10.42
N THR A 354 9.94 5.88 -9.16
CA THR A 354 8.60 5.40 -8.80
C THR A 354 7.50 6.36 -9.29
N SER A 355 7.71 7.68 -9.16
CA SER A 355 6.76 8.70 -9.65
C SER A 355 6.53 8.56 -11.16
N VAL A 356 7.59 8.35 -11.93
CA VAL A 356 7.50 8.16 -13.39
C VAL A 356 6.73 6.88 -13.73
N ILE A 357 7.02 5.78 -13.03
CA ILE A 357 6.34 4.50 -13.27
C ILE A 357 4.84 4.58 -12.94
N TYR A 358 4.46 5.17 -11.80
CA TYR A 358 3.05 5.36 -11.45
C TYR A 358 2.30 6.24 -12.46
N PHE A 359 2.93 7.31 -12.94
CA PHE A 359 2.33 8.16 -13.99
C PHE A 359 2.02 7.38 -15.26
N PHE A 360 2.97 6.58 -15.76
CA PHE A 360 2.75 5.76 -16.95
C PHE A 360 1.76 4.61 -16.71
N LEU A 361 1.74 4.00 -15.53
CA LEU A 361 0.76 2.98 -15.19
C LEU A 361 -0.67 3.54 -15.19
N ILE A 362 -0.89 4.74 -14.66
CA ILE A 362 -2.21 5.40 -14.67
C ILE A 362 -2.70 5.63 -16.11
N LEU A 363 -1.82 6.15 -16.97
CA LEU A 363 -2.14 6.34 -18.39
C LEU A 363 -2.41 5.02 -19.10
N ALA A 364 -1.59 4.00 -18.83
CA ALA A 364 -1.73 2.68 -19.43
C ALA A 364 -3.08 2.02 -19.05
N LEU A 365 -3.41 1.99 -17.76
CA LEU A 365 -4.67 1.39 -17.28
C LEU A 365 -5.90 2.13 -17.81
N GLY A 366 -5.89 3.46 -17.74
CA GLY A 366 -7.02 4.28 -18.20
C GLY A 366 -7.22 4.32 -19.72
N SER A 367 -6.18 4.05 -20.52
CA SER A 367 -6.29 4.03 -21.98
C SER A 367 -6.61 2.66 -22.57
N THR A 368 -6.44 1.57 -21.80
CA THR A 368 -6.58 0.20 -22.32
C THR A 368 -7.78 -0.57 -21.80
N ILE A 369 -8.29 -0.21 -20.63
CA ILE A 369 -9.39 -0.93 -19.95
C ILE A 369 -10.65 -0.07 -20.02
N SER A 370 -11.81 -0.70 -20.26
CA SER A 370 -13.12 -0.04 -20.19
C SER A 370 -13.43 0.48 -18.77
N GLY A 371 -14.07 1.65 -18.68
CA GLY A 371 -14.34 2.32 -17.40
C GLY A 371 -15.16 1.52 -16.39
N PRO A 372 -16.24 0.81 -16.79
CA PRO A 372 -16.96 -0.10 -15.89
C PRO A 372 -16.07 -1.22 -15.33
N VAL A 373 -15.22 -1.84 -16.15
CA VAL A 373 -14.30 -2.91 -15.72
C VAL A 373 -13.21 -2.37 -14.79
N LEU A 374 -12.71 -1.16 -15.01
CA LEU A 374 -11.80 -0.51 -14.05
C LEU A 374 -12.45 -0.35 -12.67
N ARG A 375 -13.76 -0.14 -12.60
CA ARG A 375 -14.51 0.05 -11.34
C ARG A 375 -14.86 -1.27 -10.65
N ASP A 376 -14.64 -2.41 -11.30
CA ASP A 376 -14.78 -3.74 -10.73
C ASP A 376 -13.53 -4.14 -9.94
N LYS A 377 -13.55 -3.80 -8.65
CA LYS A 377 -12.44 -3.99 -7.72
C LYS A 377 -11.97 -5.44 -7.57
N TYR A 378 -12.86 -6.42 -7.71
CA TYR A 378 -12.58 -7.83 -7.47
C TYR A 378 -12.53 -8.67 -8.76
N GLY A 379 -12.75 -8.06 -9.93
CA GLY A 379 -12.72 -8.74 -11.22
C GLY A 379 -13.88 -9.70 -11.44
N GLN A 380 -15.03 -9.47 -10.80
CA GLN A 380 -16.23 -10.32 -10.90
C GLN A 380 -16.90 -10.31 -12.28
N SER A 381 -16.59 -9.31 -13.11
CA SER A 381 -17.05 -9.19 -14.50
C SER A 381 -16.37 -10.16 -15.46
N MET A 382 -15.25 -10.75 -15.06
CA MET A 382 -14.50 -11.71 -15.87
C MET A 382 -14.62 -13.12 -15.30
N LEU A 383 -14.64 -14.11 -16.19
CA LEU A 383 -14.79 -15.51 -15.79
C LEU A 383 -13.57 -15.97 -14.97
N GLY A 384 -13.81 -16.61 -13.82
CA GLY A 384 -12.76 -17.03 -12.90
C GLY A 384 -12.30 -15.95 -11.90
N SER A 385 -12.96 -14.78 -11.88
CA SER A 385 -12.69 -13.69 -10.93
C SER A 385 -11.21 -13.29 -10.88
N GLY A 386 -10.58 -13.15 -12.05
CA GLY A 386 -9.18 -12.76 -12.16
C GLY A 386 -8.94 -11.29 -11.79
N MET A 387 -7.80 -10.99 -11.19
CA MET A 387 -7.41 -9.60 -10.93
C MET A 387 -7.33 -8.83 -12.25
N VAL A 388 -8.03 -7.70 -12.37
CA VAL A 388 -8.12 -6.90 -13.61
C VAL A 388 -6.74 -6.58 -14.21
N VAL A 389 -5.78 -6.19 -13.36
CA VAL A 389 -4.40 -5.89 -13.79
C VAL A 389 -3.64 -7.15 -14.22
N ALA A 390 -3.97 -8.31 -13.66
CA ALA A 390 -3.35 -9.58 -14.05
C ALA A 390 -3.81 -10.03 -15.44
N GLU A 391 -5.09 -9.89 -15.75
CA GLU A 391 -5.64 -10.24 -17.08
C GLU A 391 -5.14 -9.31 -18.19
N LEU A 392 -4.71 -8.08 -17.85
CA LEU A 392 -4.03 -7.20 -18.79
C LEU A 392 -2.62 -7.70 -19.14
N ALA A 393 -1.94 -8.44 -18.26
CA ALA A 393 -0.52 -8.73 -18.39
C ALA A 393 -0.18 -9.81 -19.42
N TRP A 394 0.94 -9.63 -20.11
CA TRP A 394 1.52 -10.61 -21.03
C TRP A 394 2.85 -11.13 -20.48
N PRO A 395 3.19 -12.44 -20.60
CA PRO A 395 2.47 -13.50 -21.33
C PRO A 395 1.38 -14.27 -20.54
N SER A 396 1.31 -14.13 -19.22
CA SER A 396 0.33 -14.85 -18.39
C SER A 396 -0.08 -14.02 -17.18
N SER A 397 -1.36 -14.09 -16.81
CA SER A 397 -1.91 -13.41 -15.63
C SER A 397 -1.31 -13.90 -14.30
N HIS A 398 -0.81 -15.14 -14.26
CA HIS A 398 -0.16 -15.70 -13.06
C HIS A 398 1.11 -14.95 -12.65
N ILE A 399 1.78 -14.26 -13.58
CA ILE A 399 2.98 -13.48 -13.26
C ILE A 399 2.64 -12.38 -12.26
N ILE A 400 1.51 -11.68 -12.48
CA ILE A 400 1.07 -10.60 -11.61
C ILE A 400 0.52 -11.15 -10.30
N THR A 401 -0.21 -12.27 -10.29
CA THR A 401 -0.73 -12.82 -9.03
C THR A 401 0.40 -13.29 -8.11
N ILE A 402 1.41 -13.99 -8.65
CA ILE A 402 2.60 -14.40 -7.90
C ILE A 402 3.43 -13.18 -7.48
N GLY A 403 3.62 -12.21 -8.37
CA GLY A 403 4.35 -10.98 -8.09
C GLY A 403 3.70 -10.14 -6.99
N ALA A 404 2.37 -9.99 -7.04
CA ALA A 404 1.60 -9.27 -6.03
C ALA A 404 1.68 -9.98 -4.67
N PHE A 405 1.49 -11.30 -4.64
CA PHE A 405 1.57 -12.08 -3.40
C PHE A 405 2.97 -12.01 -2.77
N THR A 406 4.02 -12.25 -3.55
CA THR A 406 5.42 -12.22 -3.08
C THR A 406 5.85 -10.82 -2.64
N SER A 407 5.37 -9.77 -3.31
CA SER A 407 5.57 -8.37 -2.90
C SER A 407 4.93 -8.07 -1.54
N CYS A 408 3.64 -8.43 -1.37
CA CYS A 408 2.93 -8.21 -0.11
C CYS A 408 3.61 -8.94 1.05
N PHE A 409 3.99 -10.20 0.83
CA PHE A 409 4.68 -11.01 1.84
C PHE A 409 6.07 -10.44 2.19
N GLY A 410 6.85 -10.02 1.18
CA GLY A 410 8.16 -9.40 1.37
C GLY A 410 8.09 -8.08 2.13
N ALA A 411 7.12 -7.22 1.80
CA ALA A 411 6.89 -5.96 2.49
C ALA A 411 6.43 -6.18 3.94
N ALA A 412 5.53 -7.13 4.19
CA ALA A 412 5.11 -7.50 5.54
C ALA A 412 6.29 -7.97 6.41
N LEU A 413 7.15 -8.84 5.88
CA LEU A 413 8.38 -9.31 6.55
C LEU A 413 9.32 -8.15 6.88
N GLN A 414 9.50 -7.20 5.95
CA GLN A 414 10.37 -6.04 6.14
C GLN A 414 9.84 -5.12 7.24
N CYS A 415 8.55 -4.81 7.25
CA CYS A 415 7.92 -4.00 8.30
C CYS A 415 8.00 -4.67 9.68
N LEU A 416 7.77 -5.99 9.75
CA LEU A 416 7.84 -6.73 11.01
C LEU A 416 9.27 -6.87 11.54
N CYS A 417 10.29 -6.82 10.68
CA CYS A 417 11.69 -6.77 11.10
C CYS A 417 12.15 -5.37 11.53
N SER A 418 11.67 -4.32 10.87
CA SER A 418 12.13 -2.94 11.09
C SER A 418 11.49 -2.31 12.33
N ALA A 419 10.20 -2.54 12.58
CA ALA A 419 9.48 -1.92 13.69
C ALA A 419 10.03 -2.29 15.09
N PRO A 420 10.34 -3.56 15.42
CA PRO A 420 10.89 -3.90 16.73
C PRO A 420 12.29 -3.30 16.97
N ARG A 421 13.11 -3.19 15.90
CA ARG A 421 14.44 -2.56 15.97
C ARG A 421 14.31 -1.06 16.25
N LEU A 422 13.37 -0.40 15.59
CA LEU A 422 13.05 1.00 15.82
C LEU A 422 12.60 1.24 17.27
N LEU A 423 11.70 0.39 17.79
CA LEU A 423 11.22 0.49 19.17
C LEU A 423 12.35 0.33 20.19
N GLN A 424 13.28 -0.61 19.97
CA GLN A 424 14.45 -0.78 20.83
C GLN A 424 15.39 0.43 20.79
N SER A 425 15.61 1.00 19.61
CA SER A 425 16.40 2.21 19.46
C SER A 425 15.80 3.38 20.26
N ILE A 426 14.47 3.51 20.26
CA ILE A 426 13.75 4.51 21.08
C ILE A 426 13.92 4.21 22.57
N ALA A 427 13.76 2.95 22.98
CA ALA A 427 13.87 2.55 24.38
C ALA A 427 15.28 2.80 24.96
N LYS A 428 16.33 2.67 24.13
CA LYS A 428 17.72 2.93 24.53
C LYS A 428 17.98 4.37 24.96
N ASP A 429 17.29 5.34 24.36
CA ASP A 429 17.49 6.77 24.68
C ASP A 429 16.87 7.20 26.02
N ASP A 430 16.16 6.31 26.74
CA ASP A 430 15.55 6.56 28.06
C ASP A 430 14.72 7.86 28.16
N VAL A 431 14.13 8.27 27.04
CA VAL A 431 13.20 9.42 26.98
C VAL A 431 11.86 9.04 27.62
N LEU A 432 11.52 7.75 27.56
CA LEU A 432 10.21 7.24 27.88
C LEU A 432 10.21 6.26 29.06
N PRO A 433 9.73 6.66 30.26
CA PRO A 433 9.78 5.82 31.46
C PRO A 433 9.06 4.49 31.30
N PHE A 434 7.94 4.44 30.57
CA PHE A 434 7.19 3.20 30.34
C PHE A 434 7.86 2.26 29.33
N LEU A 435 8.76 2.76 28.48
CA LEU A 435 9.53 1.94 27.54
C LEU A 435 10.84 1.39 28.14
N ARG A 436 11.17 1.76 29.39
CA ARG A 436 12.38 1.27 30.09
C ARG A 436 12.46 -0.25 30.17
N SER A 437 11.32 -0.94 30.23
CA SER A 437 11.26 -2.41 30.18
C SER A 437 11.91 -2.98 28.92
N PHE A 438 12.00 -2.21 27.84
CA PHE A 438 12.61 -2.58 26.56
C PHE A 438 14.07 -2.11 26.38
N GLN A 439 14.70 -1.52 27.41
CA GLN A 439 16.01 -0.85 27.32
C GLN A 439 17.24 -1.77 27.51
N LYS A 440 17.12 -2.93 28.17
CA LYS A 440 18.30 -3.69 28.66
C LYS A 440 19.06 -4.44 27.55
N ASN A 441 20.39 -4.36 27.57
CA ASN A 441 21.29 -4.77 26.48
C ASN A 441 21.14 -6.22 25.96
N SER A 442 21.32 -6.33 24.63
CA SER A 442 21.87 -7.45 23.83
C SER A 442 21.31 -8.87 23.98
N ASP A 443 20.27 -9.11 24.75
CA ASP A 443 19.63 -10.42 24.80
C ASP A 443 18.62 -10.57 23.65
N ARG A 444 18.80 -11.60 22.82
CA ARG A 444 17.83 -12.03 21.78
C ARG A 444 16.39 -12.10 22.32
N LYS A 445 16.24 -12.38 23.61
CA LYS A 445 14.96 -12.40 24.34
C LYS A 445 14.23 -11.04 24.35
N LEU A 446 14.94 -9.92 24.43
CA LEU A 446 14.31 -8.60 24.47
C LEU A 446 13.85 -8.09 23.10
N ILE A 447 14.53 -8.53 22.04
CA ILE A 447 14.07 -8.33 20.66
C ILE A 447 12.74 -9.04 20.45
N ILE A 448 12.60 -10.24 21.00
CA ILE A 448 11.35 -11.01 20.94
C ILE A 448 10.21 -10.29 21.66
N TYR A 449 10.43 -9.67 22.83
CA TYR A 449 9.37 -8.88 23.49
C TYR A 449 8.91 -7.67 22.66
N SER A 450 9.84 -6.94 22.04
CA SER A 450 9.51 -5.83 21.14
C SER A 450 8.75 -6.31 19.89
N LEU A 451 9.12 -7.50 19.39
CA LEU A 451 8.46 -8.15 18.29
C LEU A 451 7.03 -8.60 18.66
N ILE A 452 6.85 -9.19 19.85
CA ILE A 452 5.52 -9.57 20.38
C ILE A 452 4.60 -8.35 20.47
N LEU A 453 5.09 -7.21 20.97
CA LEU A 453 4.30 -5.98 20.99
C LEU A 453 3.88 -5.53 19.58
N THR A 454 4.80 -5.63 18.63
CA THR A 454 4.54 -5.25 17.23
C THR A 454 3.51 -6.19 16.59
N VAL A 455 3.62 -7.49 16.85
CA VAL A 455 2.65 -8.50 16.41
C VAL A 455 1.28 -8.23 17.04
N ALA A 456 1.21 -7.87 18.33
CA ALA A 456 -0.06 -7.54 18.97
C ALA A 456 -0.75 -6.33 18.31
N ILE A 457 0.01 -5.26 18.01
CA ILE A 457 -0.52 -4.07 17.31
C ILE A 457 -0.96 -4.42 15.88
N ALA A 458 -0.17 -5.24 15.17
CA ALA A 458 -0.53 -5.72 13.85
C ALA A 458 -1.81 -6.56 13.90
N GLU A 459 -1.96 -7.46 14.88
CA GLU A 459 -3.16 -8.28 15.07
C GLU A 459 -4.42 -7.42 15.29
N PHE A 460 -4.35 -6.41 16.17
CA PHE A 460 -5.47 -5.47 16.34
C PHE A 460 -5.87 -4.78 15.03
N THR A 461 -4.90 -4.50 14.16
CA THR A 461 -5.14 -3.90 12.85
C THR A 461 -5.74 -4.92 11.87
N ILE A 462 -5.28 -6.18 11.89
CA ILE A 462 -5.83 -7.28 11.07
C ILE A 462 -7.31 -7.55 11.41
N LEU A 463 -7.72 -7.42 12.68
CA LEU A 463 -9.12 -7.63 13.08
C LEU A 463 -10.11 -6.67 12.41
N VAL A 464 -9.66 -5.51 11.92
CA VAL A 464 -10.48 -4.59 11.09
C VAL A 464 -10.87 -5.25 9.77
N ALA A 465 -10.02 -6.15 9.24
CA ALA A 465 -10.30 -7.12 8.19
C ALA A 465 -10.81 -6.55 6.85
N ALA A 466 -10.50 -5.29 6.57
CA ALA A 466 -10.75 -4.63 5.30
C ALA A 466 -9.56 -3.74 4.94
N LEU A 467 -8.90 -4.03 3.82
CA LEU A 467 -7.72 -3.30 3.35
C LEU A 467 -8.00 -1.80 3.23
N ASP A 468 -9.16 -1.43 2.67
CA ASP A 468 -9.54 -0.04 2.41
C ASP A 468 -9.86 0.76 3.68
N ARG A 469 -10.08 0.07 4.80
CA ARG A 469 -10.21 0.70 6.12
C ARG A 469 -8.88 0.79 6.86
N ILE A 470 -7.98 -0.15 6.60
CA ILE A 470 -6.64 -0.18 7.20
C ILE A 470 -5.73 0.88 6.55
N ALA A 471 -5.80 1.05 5.22
CA ALA A 471 -4.93 1.98 4.48
C ALA A 471 -5.00 3.43 5.01
N PRO A 472 -6.18 4.03 5.29
CA PRO A 472 -6.26 5.36 5.91
C PRO A 472 -5.65 5.46 7.31
N ILE A 473 -5.65 4.38 8.10
CA ILE A 473 -5.00 4.34 9.43
C ILE A 473 -3.48 4.41 9.27
N VAL A 474 -2.93 3.65 8.30
CA VAL A 474 -1.51 3.65 7.96
C VAL A 474 -1.08 5.02 7.43
N ASP A 475 -1.88 5.59 6.52
CA ASP A 475 -1.70 6.93 5.95
C ASP A 475 -1.58 7.99 7.06
N PHE A 476 -2.51 7.99 8.01
CA PHE A 476 -2.50 8.92 9.14
C PHE A 476 -1.16 8.95 9.88
N PHE A 477 -0.59 7.79 10.23
CA PHE A 477 0.69 7.73 10.94
C PHE A 477 1.87 8.24 10.10
N PHE A 478 1.92 7.87 8.82
CA PHE A 478 3.02 8.29 7.93
C PHE A 478 2.94 9.78 7.59
N LEU A 479 1.76 10.31 7.26
CA LEU A 479 1.58 11.74 7.02
C LEU A 479 1.97 12.57 8.24
N MET A 480 1.59 12.14 9.44
CA MET A 480 1.99 12.81 10.68
C MET A 480 3.50 12.78 10.90
N CYS A 481 4.13 11.62 10.68
CA CYS A 481 5.58 11.48 10.74
C CYS A 481 6.30 12.45 9.78
N TYR A 482 5.84 12.50 8.52
CA TYR A 482 6.40 13.37 7.49
C TYR A 482 6.19 14.86 7.82
N ALA A 483 4.99 15.22 8.29
CA ALA A 483 4.68 16.57 8.72
C ALA A 483 5.60 17.04 9.86
N PHE A 484 5.86 16.18 10.86
CA PHE A 484 6.75 16.53 11.97
C PHE A 484 8.22 16.68 11.55
N ILE A 485 8.73 15.82 10.67
CA ILE A 485 10.12 15.94 10.18
C ILE A 485 10.29 17.24 9.39
N ASN A 486 9.35 17.49 8.48
CA ASN A 486 9.36 18.71 7.68
C ASN A 486 9.29 19.94 8.61
N LEU A 487 8.40 19.93 9.61
CA LEU A 487 8.23 21.05 10.55
C LEU A 487 9.47 21.26 11.41
N ALA A 488 10.09 20.19 11.90
CA ALA A 488 11.30 20.27 12.69
C ALA A 488 12.44 20.89 11.86
N CYS A 489 12.70 20.40 10.65
CA CYS A 489 13.71 20.97 9.75
C CYS A 489 13.47 22.46 9.47
N PHE A 490 12.22 22.86 9.28
CA PHE A 490 11.84 24.26 9.06
C PHE A 490 12.06 25.13 10.30
N LEU A 491 11.61 24.69 11.48
CA LEU A 491 11.77 25.43 12.73
C LEU A 491 13.24 25.59 13.10
N HIS A 492 14.05 24.53 12.98
CA HIS A 492 15.48 24.61 13.27
C HIS A 492 16.21 25.56 12.31
N SER A 493 15.78 25.62 11.05
CA SER A 493 16.34 26.55 10.04
C SER A 493 15.96 28.01 10.31
N ILE A 494 14.72 28.29 10.75
CA ILE A 494 14.27 29.66 11.06
C ILE A 494 14.84 30.17 12.37
N LEU A 495 14.86 29.32 13.39
CA LEU A 495 15.32 29.68 14.74
C LEU A 495 16.85 29.74 14.84
N GLY A 496 17.58 29.34 13.80
CA GLY A 496 19.05 29.36 13.78
C GLY A 496 19.64 28.44 14.85
N ALA A 497 19.12 27.20 14.97
CA ALA A 497 19.58 26.26 15.99
C ALA A 497 21.11 26.01 15.86
N PRO A 498 21.88 26.03 16.96
CA PRO A 498 23.35 26.08 16.91
C PRO A 498 24.00 24.86 16.22
N ASN A 499 23.39 23.68 16.35
CA ASN A 499 23.88 22.43 15.75
C ASN A 499 23.33 22.14 14.35
N TRP A 500 22.51 23.04 13.80
CA TRP A 500 21.83 22.86 12.52
C TRP A 500 22.59 23.59 11.40
N ARG A 501 23.40 22.85 10.64
CA ARG A 501 24.15 23.35 9.48
C ARG A 501 24.06 22.36 8.32
N PRO A 502 22.88 22.14 7.73
CA PRO A 502 22.75 21.24 6.60
C PRO A 502 23.59 21.74 5.42
N GLN A 503 24.45 20.89 4.88
CA GLN A 503 25.29 21.22 3.72
C GLN A 503 24.45 21.42 2.45
N ALA A 504 23.23 20.90 2.44
CA ALA A 504 22.28 20.96 1.34
C ALA A 504 21.15 21.97 1.64
N PHE A 505 21.22 23.13 0.98
CA PHE A 505 20.13 24.06 0.60
C PHE A 505 19.68 25.22 1.52
N ALA A 506 19.86 26.44 0.99
CA ALA A 506 19.26 27.71 1.42
C ALA A 506 17.90 28.06 0.77
N ILE A 507 17.47 27.30 -0.25
CA ILE A 507 16.23 27.57 -1.04
C ILE A 507 14.96 27.03 -0.34
N PHE A 508 15.13 26.16 0.67
CA PHE A 508 14.07 25.40 1.34
C PHE A 508 13.07 26.26 2.14
N ILE A 509 13.48 27.44 2.62
CA ILE A 509 12.68 28.32 3.49
C ILE A 509 11.50 28.98 2.73
N LYS A 510 11.56 29.11 1.39
CA LYS A 510 10.54 29.81 0.59
C LYS A 510 9.38 28.93 0.13
N ILE A 511 9.63 27.67 -0.25
CA ILE A 511 8.59 26.72 -0.72
C ILE A 511 7.70 26.27 0.46
N TYR A 512 8.29 26.20 1.66
CA TYR A 512 7.66 25.69 2.87
C TYR A 512 6.44 26.51 3.36
N LYS A 513 6.40 27.83 3.10
CA LYS A 513 5.29 28.71 3.51
C LYS A 513 3.95 28.39 2.85
N ILE A 514 3.95 27.79 1.65
CA ILE A 514 2.74 27.49 0.88
C ILE A 514 2.19 26.10 1.24
N LEU A 515 3.07 25.11 1.44
CA LEU A 515 2.69 23.73 1.75
C LEU A 515 2.15 23.54 3.19
N PHE A 516 2.69 24.30 4.14
CA PHE A 516 2.30 24.26 5.55
C PHE A 516 0.81 24.62 5.78
N LYS A 517 0.21 25.44 4.91
CA LYS A 517 -1.23 25.78 4.96
C LYS A 517 -2.15 24.66 4.43
N LEU A 518 -1.66 23.80 3.53
CA LEU A 518 -2.45 22.74 2.89
C LEU A 518 -2.44 21.45 3.73
N LEU A 519 -1.29 21.07 4.30
CA LEU A 519 -1.17 19.90 5.16
C LEU A 519 -1.90 20.04 6.50
N ILE A 520 -1.88 21.23 7.13
CA ILE A 520 -2.57 21.51 8.40
C ILE A 520 -4.09 21.38 8.27
N LYS A 521 -4.68 21.81 7.15
CA LYS A 521 -6.13 21.66 6.93
C LYS A 521 -6.56 20.18 6.78
N PHE A 522 -5.66 19.31 6.34
CA PHE A 522 -5.96 17.90 6.07
C PHE A 522 -5.73 16.99 7.28
N THR A 523 -4.76 17.31 8.15
CA THR A 523 -4.34 16.45 9.27
C THR A 523 -4.79 16.91 10.66
N PHE A 524 -5.40 18.09 10.84
CA PHE A 524 -5.85 18.54 12.16
C PHE A 524 -7.18 17.90 12.60
N THR A 525 -7.15 16.60 12.87
CA THR A 525 -8.17 15.93 13.68
C THR A 525 -7.83 16.09 15.18
N ASN A 526 -8.80 15.92 16.08
CA ASN A 526 -8.61 16.00 17.54
C ASN A 526 -7.47 15.11 18.10
N ILE A 527 -7.09 14.05 17.37
CA ILE A 527 -5.98 13.14 17.71
C ILE A 527 -4.62 13.86 17.60
N CYS A 528 -4.44 14.75 16.63
CA CYS A 528 -3.20 15.53 16.48
C CYS A 528 -2.97 16.52 17.62
N GLN A 529 -4.06 17.06 18.18
CA GLN A 529 -3.99 17.86 19.41
C GLN A 529 -3.57 17.01 20.62
N GLN A 530 -3.96 15.73 20.69
CA GLN A 530 -3.51 14.82 21.74
C GLN A 530 -2.03 14.46 21.60
N PHE A 531 -1.53 14.25 20.37
CA PHE A 531 -0.09 14.07 20.14
C PHE A 531 0.72 15.34 20.44
N PHE A 532 0.18 16.53 20.19
CA PHE A 532 0.83 17.77 20.59
C PHE A 532 0.85 17.95 22.12
N LYS A 533 -0.20 17.52 22.82
CA LYS A 533 -0.21 17.44 24.30
C LYS A 533 0.82 16.43 24.80
N PHE A 534 0.98 15.31 24.10
CA PHE A 534 2.00 14.29 24.39
C PHE A 534 3.41 14.86 24.22
N TYR A 535 3.70 15.58 23.13
CA TYR A 535 4.94 16.34 22.95
C TYR A 535 5.18 17.35 24.08
N LYS A 536 4.14 18.07 24.51
CA LYS A 536 4.23 19.05 25.59
C LYS A 536 4.52 18.38 26.95
N PHE A 537 3.88 17.24 27.22
CA PHE A 537 4.16 16.39 28.37
C PHE A 537 5.62 15.91 28.35
N TYR A 538 6.15 15.55 27.18
CA TYR A 538 7.54 15.11 27.05
C TYR A 538 8.56 16.18 27.34
N LYS A 539 8.39 17.35 26.72
CA LYS A 539 9.25 18.50 26.98
C LYS A 539 9.32 18.81 28.48
N PHE A 540 8.18 18.65 29.18
CA PHE A 540 8.12 18.81 30.63
C PHE A 540 8.91 17.74 31.40
N THR A 541 8.73 16.45 31.10
CA THR A 541 9.49 15.36 31.74
C THR A 541 10.99 15.39 31.46
N HIS A 542 11.39 15.83 30.25
CA HIS A 542 12.80 15.93 29.89
C HIS A 542 13.46 17.15 30.56
N ALA A 543 12.78 18.30 30.60
CA ALA A 543 13.24 19.48 31.33
C ALA A 543 13.46 19.17 32.82
N LEU A 544 12.56 18.41 33.46
CA LEU A 544 12.69 17.96 34.85
C LEU A 544 13.96 17.10 35.10
N LYS A 545 14.47 16.39 34.10
CA LYS A 545 15.65 15.53 34.23
C LYS A 545 16.97 16.32 34.18
N TYR A 546 16.97 17.46 33.48
CA TYR A 546 18.16 18.31 33.29
C TYR A 546 18.22 19.52 34.23
N TRP A 547 17.07 20.02 34.67
CA TRP A 547 16.94 21.24 35.47
C TRP A 547 16.30 20.95 36.83
N GLN A 548 16.77 19.90 37.51
CA GLN A 548 16.29 19.46 38.84
C GLN A 548 15.97 20.63 39.77
#